data_AF-A0A9N8W6B7-F1
#
_entry.id   AF-A0A9N8W6B7-F1
#
_cell.length_a   1.000
_cell.length_b   1.000
_cell.length_c   1.000
_cell.angle_alpha   90.00
_cell.angle_beta   90.00
_cell.angle_gamma   90.00
#
_symmetry.space_group_name_H-M   'P 1'
#
loop_
_entity.id
_entity.type
_entity.pdbx_description
1 polymer ?
#
loop_
_entity_poly.entity_id
_entity_poly.type
_entity_poly.pdbx_seq_one_letter_code
_entity_poly.pdbx_strand_id
1 'polypeptide(L)'
;MCCLKVLRNYFFNTNRNSNESFPQNTNLSIETPPQQQEEEGISKSMVVKINTATIVVTIPTACEARRLLIEYQKSPESKHDQTISSQSYSLFYLVLNKELSKILPGFSRTELSYEARKAWNSADQDFRDAYDLVLENEMVKKCLDD
;
A
#
# COMPACT_ATOMS: atom_id res chain seq x y z
N MET A 1 -13.86 -0.34 31.71
CA MET A 1 -14.92 0.28 30.90
C MET A 1 -14.67 -0.10 29.46
N CYS A 2 -15.55 -0.92 28.89
CA CYS A 2 -15.46 -1.42 27.52
C CYS A 2 -16.36 -0.60 26.58
N CYS A 3 -16.02 -0.67 25.29
CA CYS A 3 -16.86 -0.40 24.11
C CYS A 3 -16.96 1.05 23.63
N LEU A 4 -16.23 1.36 22.54
CA LEU A 4 -16.74 2.19 21.44
C LEU A 4 -16.35 1.54 20.11
N LYS A 5 -17.25 0.70 19.59
CA LYS A 5 -17.30 0.32 18.17
C LYS A 5 -17.85 1.52 17.40
N VAL A 6 -17.04 2.16 16.58
CA VAL A 6 -17.51 3.12 15.58
C VAL A 6 -17.64 2.37 14.25
N LEU A 7 -18.84 1.88 13.98
CA LEU A 7 -19.24 1.44 12.64
C LEU A 7 -19.38 2.69 11.76
N ARG A 8 -18.42 2.90 10.85
CA ARG A 8 -18.58 3.84 9.73
C ARG A 8 -19.49 3.17 8.69
N ASN A 9 -20.77 3.51 8.74
CA ASN A 9 -21.67 3.40 7.60
C ASN A 9 -21.22 4.41 6.53
N TYR A 10 -20.67 3.94 5.42
CA TYR A 10 -20.61 4.72 4.19
C TYR A 10 -21.43 4.02 3.12
N PHE A 11 -22.62 4.56 2.91
CA PHE A 11 -23.45 4.33 1.75
C PHE A 11 -22.73 4.86 0.51
N PHE A 12 -22.43 4.00 -0.45
CA PHE A 12 -22.39 4.37 -1.86
C PHE A 12 -23.58 3.71 -2.54
N ASN A 13 -24.70 4.43 -2.62
CA ASN A 13 -25.80 4.07 -3.49
C ASN A 13 -26.05 5.21 -4.46
N THR A 14 -25.37 5.14 -5.61
CA THR A 14 -25.75 5.86 -6.82
C THR A 14 -25.62 4.87 -7.99
N ASN A 15 -26.56 3.93 -8.07
CA ASN A 15 -26.83 3.26 -9.33
C ASN A 15 -28.22 3.69 -9.82
N ARG A 16 -28.23 4.82 -10.52
CA ARG A 16 -29.36 5.26 -11.33
C ARG A 16 -29.23 4.54 -12.66
N ASN A 17 -29.85 3.36 -12.77
CA ASN A 17 -30.18 2.78 -14.06
C ASN A 17 -31.61 2.25 -14.03
N SER A 18 -32.46 2.93 -14.80
CA SER A 18 -33.82 2.54 -15.11
C SER A 18 -33.81 1.23 -15.89
N ASN A 19 -34.55 0.23 -15.42
CA ASN A 19 -35.33 -0.66 -16.27
C ASN A 19 -36.38 -1.39 -15.42
N GLU A 20 -37.64 -1.14 -15.74
CA GLU A 20 -38.80 -1.87 -15.24
C GLU A 20 -38.88 -3.27 -15.88
N SER A 21 -39.14 -4.31 -15.09
CA SER A 21 -40.10 -5.39 -15.40
C SER A 21 -40.31 -6.34 -14.19
N PHE A 22 -41.52 -6.88 -14.08
CA PHE A 22 -42.20 -7.48 -12.92
C PHE A 22 -41.76 -8.92 -12.50
N PRO A 23 -42.21 -9.44 -11.33
CA PRO A 23 -41.58 -10.53 -10.57
C PRO A 23 -42.24 -11.90 -10.72
N GLN A 24 -41.51 -13.00 -10.43
CA GLN A 24 -42.08 -14.29 -10.02
C GLN A 24 -41.05 -15.27 -9.39
N ASN A 25 -41.23 -15.47 -8.08
CA ASN A 25 -41.38 -16.75 -7.34
C ASN A 25 -40.24 -17.77 -7.09
N THR A 26 -40.26 -18.25 -5.83
CA THR A 26 -39.93 -19.58 -5.26
C THR A 26 -38.49 -20.03 -5.00
N ASN A 27 -38.15 -20.00 -3.69
CA ASN A 27 -37.49 -21.04 -2.87
C ASN A 27 -36.69 -22.16 -3.56
N LEU A 28 -35.39 -22.19 -3.31
CA LEU A 28 -34.69 -23.41 -2.91
C LEU A 28 -33.39 -23.07 -2.17
N SER A 29 -33.30 -23.50 -0.90
CA SER A 29 -32.08 -23.45 -0.09
C SER A 29 -30.93 -24.18 -0.79
N ILE A 30 -29.84 -23.48 -1.05
CA ILE A 30 -28.52 -24.06 -1.24
C ILE A 30 -27.61 -23.35 -0.26
N GLU A 31 -27.35 -24.02 0.87
CA GLU A 31 -26.27 -23.66 1.78
C GLU A 31 -24.96 -23.75 0.99
N THR A 32 -24.50 -22.59 0.52
CA THR A 32 -23.20 -22.44 -0.12
C THR A 32 -22.19 -22.21 1.02
N PRO A 33 -21.05 -22.93 1.06
CA PRO A 33 -20.01 -22.66 2.05
C PRO A 33 -19.58 -21.19 1.95
N PRO A 34 -19.08 -20.55 3.03
CA PRO A 34 -18.60 -19.19 2.92
C PRO A 34 -17.47 -19.18 1.90
N GLN A 35 -17.77 -18.70 0.69
CA GLN A 35 -16.76 -18.32 -0.27
C GLN A 35 -15.91 -17.29 0.48
N GLN A 36 -14.69 -17.71 0.79
CA GLN A 36 -13.60 -16.79 1.05
C GLN A 36 -13.71 -15.76 -0.06
N GLN A 37 -14.09 -14.54 0.31
CA GLN A 37 -13.99 -13.40 -0.58
C GLN A 37 -12.55 -13.42 -1.06
N GLU A 38 -12.35 -13.85 -2.29
CA GLU A 38 -11.23 -13.40 -3.08
C GLU A 38 -11.34 -11.88 -2.99
N GLU A 39 -10.53 -11.30 -2.11
CA GLU A 39 -10.10 -9.93 -2.27
C GLU A 39 -9.53 -9.88 -3.68
N GLU A 40 -10.36 -9.46 -4.63
CA GLU A 40 -9.99 -8.86 -5.88
C GLU A 40 -9.24 -7.57 -5.50
N GLY A 41 -8.07 -7.77 -4.91
CA GLY A 41 -7.17 -6.75 -4.45
C GLY A 41 -6.70 -6.08 -5.71
N ILE A 42 -7.35 -4.97 -6.05
CA ILE A 42 -6.77 -3.97 -6.94
C ILE A 42 -5.36 -3.77 -6.40
N SER A 43 -4.37 -4.35 -7.07
CA SER A 43 -2.98 -4.28 -6.64
C SER A 43 -2.60 -2.80 -6.76
N LYS A 44 -2.75 -2.08 -5.65
CA LYS A 44 -2.59 -0.63 -5.61
C LYS A 44 -1.17 -0.34 -6.07
N SER A 45 -1.06 0.46 -7.12
CA SER A 45 0.22 0.79 -7.72
C SER A 45 0.24 2.27 -8.06
N MET A 46 1.44 2.84 -8.01
CA MET A 46 1.69 4.23 -8.33
C MET A 46 2.72 4.31 -9.43
N VAL A 47 2.49 5.18 -10.41
CA VAL A 47 3.49 5.48 -11.43
C VAL A 47 4.35 6.66 -10.97
N VAL A 48 5.65 6.42 -10.83
CA VAL A 48 6.65 7.44 -10.51
C VAL A 48 7.47 7.74 -11.76
N LYS A 49 7.49 9.01 -12.18
CA LYS A 49 8.28 9.47 -13.32
C LYS A 49 9.53 10.17 -12.79
N ILE A 50 10.69 9.66 -13.15
CA ILE A 50 11.99 10.18 -12.74
C ILE A 50 12.82 10.41 -13.99
N ASN A 51 12.96 11.67 -14.42
CA ASN A 51 13.72 12.09 -15.61
C ASN A 51 13.53 11.17 -16.85
N THR A 52 14.37 10.14 -16.97
CA THR A 52 14.44 9.19 -18.09
C THR A 52 13.73 7.86 -17.85
N ALA A 53 13.21 7.61 -16.64
CA ALA A 53 12.54 6.36 -16.27
C ALA A 53 11.11 6.60 -15.79
N THR A 54 10.24 5.65 -16.12
CA THR A 54 8.91 5.52 -15.52
C THR A 54 8.87 4.22 -14.75
N ILE A 55 8.56 4.29 -13.46
CA ILE A 55 8.57 3.16 -12.54
C ILE A 55 7.15 2.95 -12.03
N VAL A 56 6.70 1.71 -12.04
CA VAL A 56 5.48 1.31 -11.35
C VAL A 56 5.88 0.80 -9.97
N VAL A 57 5.48 1.51 -8.93
CA VAL A 57 5.69 1.14 -7.53
C VAL A 57 4.41 0.49 -7.02
N THR A 58 4.50 -0.77 -6.61
CA THR A 58 3.38 -1.51 -6.02
C THR A 58 3.49 -1.53 -4.50
N ILE A 59 2.37 -1.79 -3.82
CA ILE A 59 2.42 -2.10 -2.38
C ILE A 59 3.29 -3.36 -2.18
N PRO A 60 4.36 -3.30 -1.35
CA PRO A 60 5.19 -4.47 -1.10
C PRO A 60 4.42 -5.48 -0.25
N THR A 61 4.73 -6.76 -0.41
CA THR A 61 4.27 -7.78 0.54
C THR A 61 4.90 -7.57 1.92
N ALA A 62 4.29 -8.08 2.98
CA ALA A 62 4.87 -8.02 4.33
C ALA A 62 6.29 -8.63 4.40
N CYS A 63 6.53 -9.75 3.70
CA CYS A 63 7.85 -10.37 3.62
C CYS A 63 8.87 -9.47 2.92
N GLU A 64 8.47 -8.80 1.85
CA GLU A 64 9.33 -7.88 1.11
C GLU A 64 9.64 -6.62 1.94
N ALA A 65 8.62 -6.02 2.56
CA ALA A 65 8.78 -4.87 3.43
C ALA A 65 9.74 -5.16 4.59
N ARG A 66 9.55 -6.31 5.25
CA ARG A 66 10.47 -6.79 6.29
C ARG A 66 11.90 -6.89 5.79
N ARG A 67 12.11 -7.52 4.63
CA ARG A 67 13.46 -7.69 4.05
C ARG A 67 14.12 -6.34 3.76
N LEU A 68 13.38 -5.41 3.15
CA LEU A 68 13.87 -4.08 2.81
C LEU A 68 14.23 -3.27 4.06
N LEU A 69 13.40 -3.32 5.10
CA LEU A 69 13.65 -2.61 6.35
C LEU A 69 14.88 -3.15 7.10
N ILE A 70 15.05 -4.48 7.15
CA ILE A 70 16.24 -5.10 7.75
C ILE A 70 17.51 -4.73 6.97
N GLU A 71 17.47 -4.79 5.63
CA GLU A 71 18.59 -4.40 4.78
C GLU A 71 18.96 -2.94 5.00
N TYR A 72 17.96 -2.08 5.14
CA TYR A 72 18.15 -0.67 5.40
C TYR A 72 18.69 -0.38 6.81
N GLN A 73 18.18 -1.03 7.86
CA GLN A 73 18.72 -0.90 9.23
C GLN A 73 20.21 -1.24 9.31
N LYS A 74 20.66 -2.23 8.52
CA LYS A 74 22.07 -2.63 8.41
C LYS A 74 22.92 -1.64 7.58
N SER A 75 22.31 -0.77 6.80
CA SER A 75 23.00 0.23 5.98
C SER A 75 23.55 1.37 6.85
N PRO A 76 24.72 1.95 6.52
CA PRO A 76 25.19 3.17 7.19
C PRO A 76 24.20 4.35 7.10
N GLU A 77 23.28 4.35 6.14
CA GLU A 77 22.24 5.39 6.00
C GLU A 77 21.23 5.43 7.15
N SER A 78 20.90 4.29 7.75
CA SER A 78 19.90 4.23 8.84
C SER A 78 20.28 5.10 10.03
N LYS A 79 21.59 5.34 10.23
CA LYS A 79 22.13 6.15 11.33
C LYS A 79 21.86 7.65 11.17
N HIS A 80 21.62 8.12 9.95
CA HIS A 80 21.44 9.54 9.63
C HIS A 80 19.97 9.92 9.39
N ASP A 81 19.09 8.94 9.22
CA ASP A 81 17.69 9.13 8.85
C ASP A 81 16.72 9.15 10.05
N GLN A 82 17.17 9.65 11.21
CA GLN A 82 16.29 9.95 12.34
C GLN A 82 15.26 11.06 12.05
N THR A 83 15.33 11.69 10.88
CA THR A 83 14.50 12.84 10.48
C THR A 83 13.45 12.50 9.42
N ILE A 84 13.38 11.26 8.93
CA ILE A 84 12.45 10.92 7.86
C ILE A 84 11.03 10.75 8.41
N SER A 85 10.22 11.78 8.15
CA SER A 85 8.76 11.75 7.90
C SER A 85 8.19 10.34 7.68
N SER A 86 7.36 9.83 8.60
CA SER A 86 6.59 8.56 8.55
C SER A 86 7.33 7.31 8.05
N GLN A 87 7.37 6.24 8.84
CA GLN A 87 7.95 4.94 8.44
C GLN A 87 7.42 4.42 7.09
N SER A 88 6.19 4.77 6.74
CA SER A 88 5.49 4.43 5.50
C SER A 88 6.14 5.05 4.28
N TYR A 89 6.53 6.32 4.37
CA TYR A 89 7.33 6.98 3.35
C TYR A 89 8.71 6.35 3.22
N SER A 90 9.37 6.00 4.33
CA SER A 90 10.67 5.31 4.28
C SER A 90 10.55 3.98 3.54
N LEU A 91 9.51 3.19 3.83
CA LEU A 91 9.25 1.94 3.12
C LEU A 91 8.98 2.19 1.63
N PHE A 92 8.17 3.20 1.28
CA PHE A 92 7.94 3.60 -0.11
C PHE A 92 9.24 3.97 -0.83
N TYR A 93 10.09 4.80 -0.19
CA TYR A 93 11.38 5.20 -0.73
C TYR A 93 12.28 3.97 -0.99
N LEU A 94 12.30 3.00 -0.08
CA LEU A 94 13.08 1.76 -0.25
C LEU A 94 12.58 0.92 -1.42
N VAL A 95 11.25 0.77 -1.56
CA VAL A 95 10.66 0.05 -2.71
C VAL A 95 11.00 0.77 -4.02
N LEU A 96 10.82 2.09 -4.08
CA LEU A 96 11.14 2.87 -5.26
C LEU A 96 12.63 2.79 -5.62
N ASN A 97 13.52 2.89 -4.64
CA ASN A 97 14.97 2.75 -4.84
C ASN A 97 15.33 1.36 -5.40
N LYS A 98 14.71 0.31 -4.84
CA LYS A 98 14.90 -1.06 -5.31
C LYS A 98 14.47 -1.18 -6.78
N GLU A 99 13.28 -0.71 -7.14
CA GLU A 99 12.80 -0.78 -8.53
C GLU A 99 13.63 0.07 -9.48
N LEU A 100 14.03 1.27 -9.07
CA LEU A 100 14.90 2.14 -9.86
C LEU A 100 16.27 1.51 -10.11
N SER A 101 16.86 0.87 -9.10
CA SER A 101 18.19 0.24 -9.23
C SER A 101 18.24 -0.88 -10.27
N LYS A 102 17.10 -1.51 -10.59
CA LYS A 102 16.99 -2.53 -11.65
C LYS A 102 17.07 -1.94 -13.05
N ILE A 103 16.65 -0.68 -13.21
CA ILE A 103 16.51 0.00 -14.50
C ILE A 103 17.71 0.92 -14.74
N LEU A 104 18.11 1.66 -13.71
CA LEU A 104 19.17 2.67 -13.74
C LEU A 104 20.15 2.46 -12.57
N PRO A 105 21.07 1.48 -12.67
CA PRO A 105 22.14 1.34 -11.69
C PRO A 105 23.01 2.60 -11.68
N GLY A 106 23.17 3.22 -10.51
CA GLY A 106 23.96 4.44 -10.33
C GLY A 106 23.18 5.76 -10.35
N PHE A 107 21.84 5.71 -10.26
CA PHE A 107 21.02 6.91 -10.14
C PHE A 107 21.35 7.75 -8.89
N SER A 108 21.29 9.08 -9.02
CA SER A 108 21.64 10.00 -7.95
C SER A 108 20.65 9.94 -6.79
N ARG A 109 21.17 9.79 -5.56
CA ARG A 109 20.35 9.78 -4.34
C ARG A 109 19.56 11.06 -4.12
N THR A 110 20.16 12.21 -4.40
CA THR A 110 19.53 13.51 -4.18
C THR A 110 18.31 13.68 -5.08
N GLU A 111 18.43 13.28 -6.34
CA GLU A 111 17.32 13.29 -7.30
C GLU A 111 16.22 12.31 -6.86
N LEU A 112 16.61 11.13 -6.37
CA LEU A 112 15.66 10.13 -5.91
C LEU A 112 14.85 10.63 -4.71
N SER A 113 15.50 11.22 -3.71
CA SER A 113 14.81 11.76 -2.53
C SER A 113 13.79 12.85 -2.89
N TYR A 114 14.12 13.71 -3.84
CA TYR A 114 13.21 14.75 -4.32
C TYR A 114 11.98 14.15 -5.03
N GLU A 115 12.21 13.28 -6.03
CA GLU A 115 11.12 12.68 -6.79
C GLU A 115 10.28 11.71 -5.95
N ALA A 116 10.89 10.97 -5.03
CA ALA A 116 10.18 10.12 -4.08
C ALA A 116 9.23 10.92 -3.19
N ARG A 117 9.69 12.04 -2.63
CA ARG A 117 8.86 12.89 -1.77
C ARG A 117 7.72 13.54 -2.55
N LYS A 118 7.99 14.02 -3.76
CA LYS A 118 6.96 14.55 -4.66
C LYS A 118 5.92 13.49 -4.99
N ALA A 119 6.36 12.28 -5.37
CA ALA A 119 5.48 11.17 -5.66
C ALA A 119 4.59 10.81 -4.45
N TRP A 120 5.20 10.60 -3.29
CA TRP A 120 4.48 10.27 -2.06
C TRP A 120 3.40 11.30 -1.68
N ASN A 121 3.74 12.59 -1.78
CA ASN A 121 2.79 13.66 -1.48
C ASN A 121 1.63 13.72 -2.49
N SER A 122 1.88 13.35 -3.75
CA SER A 122 0.87 13.26 -4.80
C SER A 122 0.09 11.94 -4.84
N ALA A 123 0.54 10.92 -4.10
CA ALA A 123 -0.10 9.60 -4.09
C ALA A 123 -1.52 9.68 -3.52
N ASP A 124 -2.39 8.79 -3.99
CA ASP A 124 -3.72 8.66 -3.43
C ASP A 124 -3.64 8.29 -1.94
N GLN A 125 -4.58 8.81 -1.15
CA GLN A 125 -4.63 8.49 0.28
C GLN A 125 -4.69 6.97 0.50
N ASP A 126 -5.53 6.31 -0.29
CA ASP A 126 -5.68 4.87 -0.36
C ASP A 126 -4.38 4.07 -0.59
N PHE A 127 -3.42 4.65 -1.31
CA PHE A 127 -2.11 4.05 -1.54
C PHE A 127 -1.21 4.24 -0.32
N ARG A 128 -1.22 5.44 0.28
CA ARG A 128 -0.46 5.72 1.51
C ARG A 128 -0.95 4.88 2.69
N ASP A 129 -2.26 4.78 2.87
CA ASP A 129 -2.90 3.97 3.91
C ASP A 129 -2.52 2.48 3.76
N ALA A 130 -2.34 2.00 2.52
CA ALA A 130 -1.90 0.62 2.29
C ALA A 130 -0.45 0.38 2.76
N TYR A 131 0.44 1.37 2.66
CA TYR A 131 1.78 1.27 3.26
C TYR A 131 1.73 1.28 4.79
N ASP A 132 0.82 2.06 5.39
CA ASP A 132 0.59 2.00 6.85
C ASP A 132 0.13 0.60 7.26
N LEU A 133 -0.82 0.01 6.55
CA LEU A 133 -1.30 -1.37 6.82
C LEU A 133 -0.20 -2.42 6.71
N VAL A 134 0.75 -2.26 5.79
CA VAL A 134 1.90 -3.17 5.68
C VAL A 134 2.80 -3.08 6.92
N LEU A 135 3.00 -1.87 7.45
CA LEU A 135 3.79 -1.67 8.67
C LEU A 135 3.07 -2.17 9.93
N GLU A 136 1.74 -2.18 9.93
CA GLU A 136 0.94 -2.74 11.01
C GLU A 136 1.01 -4.28 11.09
N ASN A 137 1.56 -4.95 10.06
CA ASN A 137 1.72 -6.39 10.03
C ASN A 137 2.70 -6.87 11.12
N GLU A 138 2.29 -7.85 11.91
CA GLU A 138 3.07 -8.44 13.01
C GLU A 138 4.49 -8.87 12.61
N MET A 139 4.69 -9.39 11.40
CA MET A 139 6.02 -9.78 10.93
C MET A 139 6.94 -8.59 10.66
N VAL A 140 6.36 -7.46 10.27
CA VAL A 140 7.09 -6.22 9.98
C VAL A 140 7.36 -5.45 11.27
N LYS A 141 6.35 -5.32 12.16
CA LYS A 141 6.46 -4.68 13.47
C LYS A 141 7.60 -5.22 14.32
N LYS A 142 7.70 -6.54 14.43
CA LYS A 142 8.79 -7.19 15.20
C LYS A 142 10.19 -6.75 14.73
N CYS A 143 10.35 -6.38 13.47
CA CYS A 143 11.63 -5.89 12.96
C CYS A 143 11.88 -4.40 13.20
N LEU A 144 10.85 -3.64 13.58
CA LEU A 144 10.97 -2.23 13.96
C LEU A 144 11.20 -2.07 15.47
N ASP A 145 10.79 -3.04 16.27
CA ASP A 145 10.90 -3.03 17.74
C ASP A 145 12.21 -3.64 18.29
N ASP A 146 12.95 -4.39 17.48
CA ASP A 146 14.25 -5.02 17.80
C ASP A 146 15.46 -4.10 17.46
#